data_AF-A0A2H3K909-F1
#
_entry.id   AF-A0A2H3K909-F1
#
_cell.length_a   1.000
_cell.length_b   1.000
_cell.length_c   1.000
_cell.angle_alpha   90.00
_cell.angle_beta   90.00
_cell.angle_gamma   90.00
#
_symmetry.space_group_name_H-M   'P 1'
#
loop_
_entity.id
_entity.type
_entity.pdbx_description
1 polymer ?
#
loop_
_entity_poly.entity_id
_entity_poly.type
_entity_poly.pdbx_seq_one_letter_code
_entity_poly.pdbx_strand_id
1 'polypeptide(L)'
;MKVRFYINTVFFLLTNLLYSQVSADCSNPIHICSTTSSGGNVNGLGNDDFNGHSASGCLGNGGGGVSTVESNSAWYTFSFTAGGQFGFTIDPNINTEDWDFALYGPFSSVTGNCGAIANASSTNGIASCNYSGSTVGNGNTGVGINPVTGSQTTPYQPWLNVSAGQTYMLLINNYSATNHGFTLSFQGSIFNAHPDALNCDVECPLTIGPDIQLCPGQTTTLTASISGATSYSWSSSIAGPILGNTQSINVSTEGIYTVSVIKPGCIINPASIQITNYVTPSLNFSPPQINICSPQSTFNLTSNNSNVLNGLNPSDFEITYHLTSSDAMSNANPITNPTNYTAPNNTTIYLSVVDINGANCTNVVPMTLIINPLSDAVVSGTATVNLNSSSPSVTFTGSGGVAPYTFTYNINGGTSQQITTTTGNS
;
A
#
# COMPACT_ATOMS: atom_id res chain seq x y z
N MET A 1 34.75 35.65 -6.15
CA MET A 1 34.12 35.08 -4.93
C MET A 1 33.31 33.86 -5.38
N LYS A 2 33.84 32.64 -5.22
CA LYS A 2 33.16 31.39 -5.63
C LYS A 2 32.28 30.92 -4.47
N VAL A 3 30.97 31.02 -4.62
CA VAL A 3 30.01 30.47 -3.65
C VAL A 3 29.76 29.00 -4.03
N ARG A 4 30.11 28.08 -3.12
CA ARG A 4 29.79 26.65 -3.24
C ARG A 4 28.50 26.39 -2.48
N PHE A 5 27.46 25.97 -3.17
CA PHE A 5 26.24 25.45 -2.54
C PHE A 5 26.45 23.97 -2.20
N TYR A 6 26.31 23.62 -0.92
CA TYR A 6 26.27 22.24 -0.46
C TYR A 6 24.80 21.77 -0.50
N ILE A 7 24.51 20.79 -1.36
CA ILE A 7 23.25 20.05 -1.36
C ILE A 7 23.34 19.04 -0.20
N ASN A 8 22.54 19.24 0.84
CA ASN A 8 22.31 18.23 1.87
C ASN A 8 21.27 17.26 1.34
N THR A 9 21.70 16.10 0.86
CA THR A 9 20.82 14.97 0.55
C THR A 9 20.35 14.36 1.87
N VAL A 10 19.13 14.66 2.29
CA VAL A 10 18.47 13.98 3.41
C VAL A 10 17.97 12.63 2.88
N PHE A 11 18.68 11.56 3.23
CA PHE A 11 18.27 10.19 2.96
C PHE A 11 17.13 9.83 3.93
N PHE A 12 15.88 9.86 3.45
CA PHE A 12 14.76 9.30 4.21
C PHE A 12 14.96 7.79 4.28
N LEU A 13 15.44 7.28 5.43
CA LEU A 13 15.29 5.86 5.76
C LEU A 13 13.79 5.60 5.92
N LEU A 14 13.17 5.05 4.88
CA LEU A 14 11.95 4.27 5.02
C LEU A 14 12.28 3.08 5.93
N THR A 15 11.97 3.22 7.22
CA THR A 15 11.96 2.08 8.13
C THR A 15 10.88 1.15 7.63
N ASN A 16 11.26 0.02 7.04
CA ASN A 16 10.33 -1.07 6.79
C ASN A 16 9.65 -1.40 8.13
N LEU A 17 8.34 -1.16 8.22
CA LEU A 17 7.55 -1.68 9.31
C LEU A 17 7.59 -3.20 9.18
N LEU A 18 8.46 -3.84 9.96
CA LEU A 18 8.43 -5.28 10.14
C LEU A 18 7.17 -5.58 10.93
N TYR A 19 6.10 -5.98 10.24
CA TYR A 19 4.93 -6.55 10.89
C TYR A 19 5.36 -7.86 11.55
N SER A 20 5.13 -7.98 12.86
CA SER A 20 5.27 -9.25 13.53
C SER A 20 4.28 -10.24 12.93
N GLN A 21 4.77 -11.34 12.40
CA GLN A 21 3.90 -12.39 11.89
C GLN A 21 3.19 -13.06 13.07
N VAL A 22 1.90 -13.35 12.93
CA VAL A 22 1.11 -14.17 13.84
C VAL A 22 0.29 -15.13 12.98
N SER A 23 0.22 -16.39 13.39
CA SER A 23 -0.68 -17.37 12.78
C SER A 23 -1.70 -17.83 13.81
N ALA A 24 -2.98 -17.71 13.47
CA ALA A 24 -4.08 -18.14 14.35
C ALA A 24 -4.35 -19.65 14.27
N ASP A 25 -3.79 -20.35 13.27
CA ASP A 25 -4.09 -21.74 12.99
C ASP A 25 -2.87 -22.64 13.23
N CYS A 26 -3.08 -23.74 13.96
CA CYS A 26 -2.10 -24.78 14.21
C CYS A 26 -1.50 -25.31 12.92
N SER A 27 -2.34 -25.47 11.88
CA SER A 27 -1.95 -26.08 10.60
C SER A 27 -0.82 -25.32 9.88
N ASN A 28 -0.59 -24.06 10.24
CA ASN A 28 0.46 -23.21 9.68
C ASN A 28 1.12 -22.38 10.78
N PRO A 29 1.82 -23.01 11.75
CA PRO A 29 2.38 -22.31 12.89
C PRO A 29 3.63 -21.52 12.47
N ILE A 30 3.97 -20.47 13.21
CA ILE A 30 5.20 -19.70 12.96
C ILE A 30 6.40 -20.46 13.51
N HIS A 31 7.40 -20.70 12.68
CA HIS A 31 8.65 -21.33 13.13
C HIS A 31 9.55 -20.30 13.82
N ILE A 32 9.97 -20.60 15.04
CA ILE A 32 10.87 -19.74 15.81
C ILE A 32 12.31 -20.23 15.61
N CYS A 33 13.13 -19.34 15.06
CA CYS A 33 14.53 -19.57 14.72
C CYS A 33 15.52 -18.70 15.50
N SER A 34 15.02 -17.86 16.41
CA SER A 34 15.81 -16.97 17.28
C SER A 34 15.34 -17.03 18.73
N THR A 35 16.22 -16.66 19.66
CA THR A 35 15.87 -16.63 21.09
C THR A 35 14.93 -15.48 21.46
N THR A 36 14.71 -14.54 20.57
CA THR A 36 13.70 -13.49 20.69
C THR A 36 12.85 -13.49 19.42
N SER A 37 11.56 -13.62 19.59
CA SER A 37 10.56 -13.50 18.52
C SER A 37 9.57 -12.42 18.93
N SER A 38 9.28 -11.48 18.03
CA SER A 38 8.16 -10.57 18.25
C SER A 38 6.87 -11.39 18.20
N GLY A 39 6.01 -11.23 19.19
CA GLY A 39 4.61 -11.61 19.10
C GLY A 39 3.83 -10.42 18.55
N GLY A 40 2.81 -10.70 17.75
CA GLY A 40 1.93 -9.67 17.21
C GLY A 40 0.58 -9.66 17.91
N ASN A 41 -0.35 -8.94 17.30
CA ASN A 41 -1.74 -8.90 17.72
C ASN A 41 -2.44 -10.21 17.32
N VAL A 42 -3.08 -10.90 18.26
CA VAL A 42 -3.90 -12.13 18.04
C VAL A 42 -5.39 -11.82 17.96
N ASN A 43 -6.05 -12.11 16.84
CA ASN A 43 -7.48 -11.82 16.68
C ASN A 43 -8.26 -13.08 16.31
N GLY A 44 -9.20 -13.48 17.16
CA GLY A 44 -10.08 -14.62 16.90
C GLY A 44 -9.36 -15.98 16.96
N LEU A 45 -10.08 -17.02 16.56
CA LEU A 45 -9.62 -18.42 16.65
C LEU A 45 -9.10 -19.00 15.33
N GLY A 46 -9.17 -18.26 14.22
CA GLY A 46 -8.93 -18.85 12.90
C GLY A 46 -9.95 -19.96 12.59
N ASN A 47 -9.48 -21.11 12.11
CA ASN A 47 -10.25 -22.35 12.12
C ASN A 47 -10.13 -23.01 13.50
N ASP A 48 -11.21 -23.60 14.00
CA ASP A 48 -11.19 -24.34 15.25
C ASP A 48 -10.28 -25.59 15.13
N ASP A 49 -9.05 -25.48 15.65
CA ASP A 49 -8.04 -26.54 15.58
C ASP A 49 -8.35 -27.70 16.54
N PHE A 50 -9.31 -27.51 17.44
CA PHE A 50 -9.70 -28.48 18.45
C PHE A 50 -11.03 -29.17 18.13
N ASN A 51 -11.58 -29.03 16.92
CA ASN A 51 -12.80 -29.74 16.48
C ASN A 51 -13.99 -29.62 17.47
N GLY A 52 -14.17 -28.45 18.08
CA GLY A 52 -15.27 -28.18 19.01
C GLY A 52 -15.05 -28.67 20.44
N HIS A 53 -13.85 -29.14 20.79
CA HIS A 53 -13.53 -29.44 22.18
C HIS A 53 -13.46 -28.16 23.03
N SER A 54 -13.92 -28.26 24.28
CA SER A 54 -13.96 -27.14 25.24
C SER A 54 -12.73 -27.06 26.15
N ALA A 55 -11.76 -27.95 25.97
CA ALA A 55 -10.53 -27.98 26.74
C ALA A 55 -9.40 -28.72 26.01
N SER A 56 -8.16 -28.27 26.23
CA SER A 56 -6.93 -28.94 25.84
C SER A 56 -5.87 -28.71 26.93
N GLY A 57 -5.54 -29.77 27.67
CA GLY A 57 -4.68 -29.66 28.86
C GLY A 57 -5.31 -28.85 29.97
N CYS A 58 -4.62 -27.79 30.39
CA CYS A 58 -5.15 -26.83 31.35
C CYS A 58 -5.85 -25.63 30.71
N LEU A 59 -5.85 -25.52 29.38
CA LEU A 59 -6.65 -24.51 28.69
C LEU A 59 -8.09 -25.00 28.58
N GLY A 60 -9.02 -24.16 29.04
CA GLY A 60 -10.46 -24.35 28.85
C GLY A 60 -10.98 -23.47 27.71
N ASN A 61 -12.28 -23.19 27.73
CA ASN A 61 -12.87 -22.19 26.85
C ASN A 61 -12.20 -20.84 27.05
N GLY A 62 -11.85 -20.19 25.94
CA GLY A 62 -11.24 -18.87 25.96
C GLY A 62 -12.15 -17.78 26.52
N GLY A 63 -11.57 -16.62 26.81
CA GLY A 63 -12.31 -15.49 27.36
C GLY A 63 -13.23 -14.81 26.35
N GLY A 64 -14.13 -13.95 26.83
CA GLY A 64 -15.08 -13.23 25.96
C GLY A 64 -16.31 -14.03 25.51
N GLY A 65 -16.56 -15.21 26.09
CA GLY A 65 -17.79 -15.99 25.86
C GLY A 65 -17.73 -16.95 24.67
N VAL A 66 -16.54 -17.25 24.15
CA VAL A 66 -16.37 -18.31 23.14
C VAL A 66 -16.50 -19.70 23.77
N SER A 67 -16.89 -20.69 22.96
CA SER A 67 -17.08 -22.09 23.38
C SER A 67 -15.95 -23.03 22.95
N THR A 68 -14.86 -22.47 22.44
CA THR A 68 -13.69 -23.16 21.91
C THR A 68 -12.47 -22.89 22.80
N VAL A 69 -11.49 -23.79 22.76
CA VAL A 69 -10.19 -23.59 23.43
C VAL A 69 -9.49 -22.33 22.91
N GLU A 70 -9.64 -22.05 21.62
CA GLU A 70 -9.05 -20.87 20.97
C GLU A 70 -10.02 -19.69 21.00
N SER A 71 -9.54 -18.53 21.46
CA SER A 71 -10.31 -17.27 21.46
C SER A 71 -9.58 -16.15 20.74
N ASN A 72 -8.24 -16.11 20.86
CA ASN A 72 -7.34 -15.15 20.25
C ASN A 72 -5.97 -15.83 20.16
N SER A 73 -5.83 -16.77 19.23
CA SER A 73 -4.71 -17.72 19.20
C SER A 73 -3.51 -17.20 18.41
N ALA A 74 -2.32 -17.56 18.89
CA ALA A 74 -1.09 -17.57 18.12
C ALA A 74 -0.43 -18.95 18.24
N TRP A 75 -0.10 -19.54 17.10
CA TRP A 75 0.60 -20.81 17.02
C TRP A 75 2.05 -20.63 16.57
N TYR A 76 2.95 -21.22 17.33
CA TYR A 76 4.37 -21.29 17.03
C TYR A 76 4.86 -22.74 17.04
N THR A 77 5.92 -23.00 16.30
CA THR A 77 6.66 -24.27 16.36
C THR A 77 8.16 -24.00 16.43
N PHE A 78 8.89 -24.91 17.07
CA PHE A 78 10.33 -24.84 17.15
C PHE A 78 10.88 -26.23 17.43
N SER A 79 12.13 -26.45 17.04
CA SER A 79 12.82 -27.73 17.22
C SER A 79 14.23 -27.52 17.70
N PHE A 80 14.78 -28.50 18.40
CA PHE A 80 16.11 -28.38 18.99
C PHE A 80 17.16 -29.18 18.23
N THR A 81 18.36 -28.61 18.07
CA THR A 81 19.58 -29.30 17.58
C THR A 81 20.44 -29.82 18.73
N ALA A 82 20.18 -29.37 19.96
CA ALA A 82 20.88 -29.75 21.18
C ALA A 82 19.91 -30.05 22.33
N GLY A 83 20.41 -30.66 23.40
CA GLY A 83 19.63 -30.90 24.61
C GLY A 83 20.02 -29.94 25.73
N GLY A 84 19.10 -29.66 26.64
CA GLY A 84 19.36 -28.79 27.78
C GLY A 84 18.11 -28.32 28.49
N GLN A 85 18.30 -27.42 29.45
CA GLN A 85 17.20 -26.77 30.15
C GLN A 85 16.65 -25.63 29.27
N PHE A 86 15.36 -25.69 28.97
CA PHE A 86 14.62 -24.77 28.12
C PHE A 86 13.46 -24.13 28.87
N GLY A 87 13.22 -22.87 28.56
CA GLY A 87 12.03 -22.13 28.96
C GLY A 87 11.78 -20.97 28.01
N PHE A 88 10.70 -20.24 28.26
CA PHE A 88 10.36 -19.04 27.53
C PHE A 88 9.56 -18.08 28.41
N THR A 89 9.47 -16.83 27.97
CA THR A 89 8.67 -15.78 28.57
C THR A 89 7.76 -15.21 27.50
N ILE A 90 6.47 -15.11 27.83
CA ILE A 90 5.50 -14.27 27.13
C ILE A 90 5.43 -12.97 27.93
N ASP A 91 5.72 -11.85 27.27
CA ASP A 91 5.71 -10.50 27.83
C ASP A 91 4.61 -9.67 27.20
N PRO A 92 3.45 -9.51 27.87
CA PRO A 92 2.36 -8.70 27.35
C PRO A 92 2.79 -7.24 27.18
N ASN A 93 2.41 -6.62 26.05
CA ASN A 93 2.66 -5.19 25.85
C ASN A 93 1.86 -4.33 26.83
N ILE A 94 0.75 -4.87 27.35
CA ILE A 94 -0.03 -4.31 28.45
C ILE A 94 -0.14 -5.35 29.57
N ASN A 95 0.42 -5.02 30.73
CA ASN A 95 0.61 -5.95 31.86
C ASN A 95 -0.66 -6.37 32.61
N THR A 96 -1.82 -5.83 32.24
CA THR A 96 -3.13 -6.26 32.74
C THR A 96 -3.79 -7.31 31.86
N GLU A 97 -3.22 -7.62 30.70
CA GLU A 97 -3.74 -8.65 29.81
C GLU A 97 -3.36 -10.04 30.30
N ASP A 98 -4.33 -10.93 30.26
CA ASP A 98 -4.23 -12.34 30.64
C ASP A 98 -3.92 -13.18 29.40
N TRP A 99 -2.69 -13.70 29.37
CA TRP A 99 -2.17 -14.51 28.29
C TRP A 99 -1.91 -15.91 28.80
N ASP A 100 -2.61 -16.87 28.22
CA ASP A 100 -2.50 -18.28 28.55
C ASP A 100 -1.64 -19.00 27.52
N PHE A 101 -1.11 -20.17 27.87
CA PHE A 101 -0.39 -20.98 26.90
C PHE A 101 -0.53 -22.47 27.13
N ALA A 102 -0.37 -23.23 26.04
CA ALA A 102 -0.11 -24.65 26.06
C ALA A 102 1.05 -24.99 25.12
N LEU A 103 2.03 -25.71 25.65
CA LEU A 103 3.16 -26.25 24.93
C LEU A 103 2.94 -27.75 24.69
N TYR A 104 2.80 -28.14 23.44
CA TYR A 104 2.60 -29.51 22.99
C TYR A 104 3.90 -30.14 22.51
N GLY A 105 4.04 -31.45 22.71
CA GLY A 105 5.20 -32.26 22.34
C GLY A 105 5.80 -33.03 23.51
N PRO A 106 7.04 -33.55 23.36
CA PRO A 106 7.86 -33.46 22.15
C PRO A 106 7.32 -34.32 21.01
N PHE A 107 7.33 -33.77 19.81
CA PHE A 107 7.11 -34.48 18.56
C PHE A 107 8.46 -34.83 17.91
N SER A 108 8.46 -35.84 17.03
CA SER A 108 9.61 -36.22 16.21
C SER A 108 9.59 -35.59 14.81
N SER A 109 8.50 -34.90 14.45
CA SER A 109 8.29 -34.23 13.17
C SER A 109 8.04 -32.75 13.39
N VAL A 110 8.52 -31.94 12.45
CA VAL A 110 8.27 -30.51 12.38
C VAL A 110 6.94 -30.13 11.72
N THR A 111 6.28 -31.09 11.07
CA THR A 111 5.00 -30.88 10.38
C THR A 111 3.98 -31.96 10.73
N GLY A 112 2.69 -31.66 10.53
CA GLY A 112 1.60 -32.64 10.65
C GLY A 112 1.14 -32.95 12.08
N ASN A 113 1.57 -32.15 13.07
CA ASN A 113 1.29 -32.43 14.48
C ASN A 113 -0.11 -31.98 14.94
N CYS A 114 -0.80 -31.12 14.18
CA CYS A 114 -2.13 -30.61 14.57
C CYS A 114 -3.19 -31.69 14.71
N GLY A 115 -3.16 -32.73 13.87
CA GLY A 115 -4.08 -33.86 14.03
C GLY A 115 -3.89 -34.61 15.35
N ALA A 116 -2.66 -34.62 15.90
CA ALA A 116 -2.39 -35.19 17.22
C ALA A 116 -2.88 -34.27 18.34
N ILE A 117 -2.77 -32.95 18.17
CA ILE A 117 -3.21 -31.94 19.14
C ILE A 117 -4.75 -31.85 19.19
N ALA A 118 -5.42 -31.92 18.05
CA ALA A 118 -6.87 -31.83 17.94
C ALA A 118 -7.65 -32.92 18.71
N ASN A 119 -6.96 -34.02 19.06
CA ASN A 119 -7.49 -35.12 19.85
C ASN A 119 -7.00 -35.12 21.32
N ALA A 120 -6.23 -34.11 21.73
CA ALA A 120 -5.64 -34.00 23.06
C ALA A 120 -6.65 -33.51 24.12
N SER A 121 -7.83 -34.14 24.21
CA SER A 121 -8.81 -33.90 25.27
C SER A 121 -8.39 -34.48 26.64
N SER A 122 -7.20 -35.06 26.73
CA SER A 122 -6.58 -35.55 27.95
C SER A 122 -5.06 -35.42 27.80
N THR A 123 -4.38 -35.09 28.89
CA THR A 123 -2.95 -34.79 29.14
C THR A 123 -1.83 -35.42 28.26
N ASN A 124 -2.13 -36.31 27.33
CA ASN A 124 -1.18 -36.82 26.35
C ASN A 124 -0.71 -35.72 25.40
N GLY A 125 0.61 -35.53 25.34
CA GLY A 125 1.25 -34.62 24.38
C GLY A 125 1.35 -33.16 24.84
N ILE A 126 1.07 -32.85 26.12
CA ILE A 126 1.31 -31.51 26.69
C ILE A 126 2.55 -31.54 27.56
N ALA A 127 3.56 -30.78 27.15
CA ALA A 127 4.82 -30.63 27.87
C ALA A 127 4.71 -29.61 29.00
N SER A 128 3.93 -28.54 28.81
CA SER A 128 3.72 -27.49 29.79
C SER A 128 2.48 -26.68 29.45
N CYS A 129 1.78 -26.13 30.43
CA CYS A 129 0.67 -25.21 30.18
C CYS A 129 0.41 -24.30 31.38
N ASN A 130 -0.17 -23.13 31.15
CA ASN A 130 -0.55 -22.19 32.18
C ASN A 130 -1.82 -21.42 31.79
N TYR A 131 -2.65 -21.09 32.80
CA TYR A 131 -3.89 -20.31 32.64
C TYR A 131 -4.03 -19.20 33.71
N SER A 132 -2.90 -18.73 34.27
CA SER A 132 -2.92 -17.88 35.46
C SER A 132 -3.04 -16.40 35.12
N GLY A 133 -4.20 -15.79 35.36
CA GLY A 133 -4.44 -14.33 35.26
C GLY A 133 -3.77 -13.44 36.31
N SER A 134 -2.52 -13.74 36.69
CA SER A 134 -1.75 -12.96 37.67
C SER A 134 -0.99 -11.82 37.01
N THR A 135 -0.99 -10.65 37.62
CA THR A 135 -0.21 -9.47 37.17
C THR A 135 1.21 -9.42 37.75
N VAL A 136 1.64 -10.45 38.49
CA VAL A 136 2.98 -10.51 39.11
C VAL A 136 4.07 -10.47 38.05
N GLY A 137 5.08 -9.60 38.25
CA GLY A 137 6.17 -9.45 37.31
C GLY A 137 5.66 -9.02 35.94
N ASN A 138 4.93 -7.90 35.88
CA ASN A 138 4.43 -7.27 34.66
C ASN A 138 3.48 -8.14 33.80
N GLY A 139 2.76 -9.09 34.41
CA GLY A 139 1.88 -10.01 33.67
C GLY A 139 2.65 -11.07 32.87
N ASN A 140 3.97 -11.21 33.08
CA ASN A 140 4.76 -12.21 32.39
C ASN A 140 4.32 -13.64 32.79
N THR A 141 4.14 -14.50 31.80
CA THR A 141 3.91 -15.94 31.96
C THR A 141 4.95 -16.74 31.18
N GLY A 142 5.08 -18.03 31.46
CA GLY A 142 5.90 -18.91 30.61
C GLY A 142 6.47 -20.13 31.33
N VAL A 143 7.67 -20.53 30.91
CA VAL A 143 8.41 -21.69 31.42
C VAL A 143 9.77 -21.22 31.94
N GLY A 144 10.11 -21.61 33.16
CA GLY A 144 11.38 -21.29 33.82
C GLY A 144 11.25 -20.24 34.93
N ILE A 145 12.06 -19.20 34.84
CA ILE A 145 12.13 -18.12 35.84
C ILE A 145 11.55 -16.84 35.25
N ASN A 146 10.80 -16.09 36.07
CA ASN A 146 10.29 -14.79 35.67
C ASN A 146 11.46 -13.79 35.58
N PRO A 147 11.68 -13.12 34.44
CA PRO A 147 12.84 -12.27 34.24
C PRO A 147 12.80 -10.97 35.06
N VAL A 148 11.60 -10.54 35.48
CA VAL A 148 11.40 -9.34 36.30
C VAL A 148 11.66 -9.63 37.77
N THR A 149 11.15 -10.75 38.28
CA THR A 149 11.29 -11.12 39.71
C THR A 149 12.56 -11.92 40.01
N GLY A 150 13.19 -12.52 39.00
CA GLY A 150 14.34 -13.40 39.14
C GLY A 150 14.04 -14.70 39.88
N SER A 151 12.76 -15.05 40.06
CA SER A 151 12.31 -16.24 40.79
C SER A 151 11.21 -16.99 40.04
N GLN A 152 10.99 -18.25 40.42
CA GLN A 152 9.83 -19.00 39.93
C GLN A 152 8.57 -18.44 40.60
N THR A 153 7.60 -18.01 39.80
CA THR A 153 6.32 -17.45 40.25
C THR A 153 5.16 -18.31 39.74
N THR A 154 3.95 -18.12 40.27
CA THR A 154 2.75 -18.89 39.86
C THR A 154 2.47 -18.89 38.35
N PRO A 155 2.69 -17.78 37.59
CA PRO A 155 2.55 -17.78 36.13
C PRO A 155 3.63 -18.57 35.37
N TYR A 156 4.69 -19.02 36.04
CA TYR A 156 5.78 -19.75 35.42
C TYR A 156 5.74 -21.23 35.77
N GLN A 157 5.70 -22.06 34.73
CA GLN A 157 5.89 -23.50 34.88
C GLN A 157 7.37 -23.84 35.09
N PRO A 158 7.70 -24.96 35.75
CA PRO A 158 9.09 -25.42 35.89
C PRO A 158 9.80 -25.57 34.55
N TRP A 159 11.12 -25.39 34.57
CA TRP A 159 11.98 -25.60 33.42
C TRP A 159 11.73 -26.94 32.73
N LEU A 160 11.74 -26.93 31.39
CA LEU A 160 11.63 -28.13 30.58
C LEU A 160 13.01 -28.66 30.24
N ASN A 161 13.21 -29.98 30.29
CA ASN A 161 14.41 -30.60 29.73
C ASN A 161 14.10 -31.10 28.33
N VAL A 162 14.81 -30.56 27.34
CA VAL A 162 14.64 -30.89 25.92
C VAL A 162 15.86 -31.65 25.40
N SER A 163 15.69 -32.36 24.29
CA SER A 163 16.71 -33.12 23.59
C SER A 163 16.77 -32.74 22.10
N ALA A 164 17.93 -32.93 21.49
CA ALA A 164 18.10 -32.75 20.05
C ALA A 164 17.09 -33.61 19.26
N GLY A 165 16.52 -33.04 18.20
CA GLY A 165 15.49 -33.66 17.36
C GLY A 165 14.07 -33.56 17.91
N GLN A 166 13.85 -33.02 19.11
CA GLN A 166 12.51 -32.79 19.63
C GLN A 166 11.91 -31.51 19.05
N THR A 167 10.68 -31.61 18.58
CA THR A 167 9.85 -30.50 18.12
C THR A 167 8.77 -30.21 19.14
N TYR A 168 8.46 -28.92 19.33
CA TYR A 168 7.33 -28.49 20.14
C TYR A 168 6.41 -27.55 19.34
N MET A 169 5.15 -27.50 19.76
CA MET A 169 4.18 -26.52 19.27
C MET A 169 3.64 -25.72 20.45
N LEU A 170 3.65 -24.40 20.34
CA LEU A 170 3.20 -23.48 21.38
C LEU A 170 1.95 -22.76 20.89
N LEU A 171 0.84 -23.01 21.59
CA LEU A 171 -0.37 -22.19 21.53
C LEU A 171 -0.25 -21.10 22.60
N ILE A 172 -0.34 -19.85 22.17
CA ILE A 172 -0.54 -18.69 23.05
C ILE A 172 -1.98 -18.20 22.81
N ASN A 173 -2.76 -18.06 23.87
CA ASN A 173 -4.15 -17.64 23.79
C ASN A 173 -4.38 -16.41 24.67
N ASN A 174 -4.86 -15.32 24.08
CA ASN A 174 -5.23 -14.14 24.85
C ASN A 174 -6.66 -14.28 25.40
N TYR A 175 -6.76 -14.46 26.72
CA TYR A 175 -8.01 -14.62 27.44
C TYR A 175 -8.72 -13.27 27.65
N SER A 176 -7.98 -12.17 27.84
CA SER A 176 -8.56 -10.85 28.11
C SER A 176 -9.32 -10.23 26.93
N ALA A 177 -9.10 -10.72 25.70
CA ALA A 177 -9.71 -10.26 24.45
C ALA A 177 -9.44 -8.78 24.08
N THR A 178 -8.74 -8.01 24.91
CA THR A 178 -8.01 -6.81 24.49
C THR A 178 -6.67 -7.25 23.92
N ASN A 179 -6.25 -6.69 22.79
CA ASN A 179 -5.14 -7.24 22.03
C ASN A 179 -4.12 -6.15 21.70
N HIS A 180 -3.17 -5.97 22.61
CA HIS A 180 -2.03 -5.07 22.41
C HIS A 180 -0.75 -5.79 21.99
N GLY A 181 -0.80 -7.13 21.85
CA GLY A 181 0.33 -7.97 21.48
C GLY A 181 1.25 -8.32 22.64
N PHE A 182 2.31 -9.07 22.34
CA PHE A 182 3.28 -9.57 23.31
C PHE A 182 4.67 -9.73 22.69
N THR A 183 5.70 -9.87 23.51
CA THR A 183 7.01 -10.36 23.08
C THR A 183 7.24 -11.77 23.59
N LEU A 184 7.76 -12.66 22.74
CA LEU A 184 8.12 -14.03 23.14
C LEU A 184 9.64 -14.18 23.15
N SER A 185 10.19 -14.53 24.31
CA SER A 185 11.63 -14.69 24.49
C SER A 185 11.96 -16.08 25.03
N PHE A 186 12.87 -16.79 24.39
CA PHE A 186 13.37 -18.08 24.84
C PHE A 186 14.54 -17.91 25.80
N GLN A 187 14.59 -18.79 26.79
CA GLN A 187 15.56 -18.75 27.88
C GLN A 187 15.95 -20.17 28.33
N GLY A 188 16.93 -20.26 29.25
CA GLY A 188 17.40 -21.51 29.82
C GLY A 188 18.86 -21.80 29.49
N SER A 189 19.44 -22.75 30.22
CA SER A 189 20.87 -23.07 30.10
C SER A 189 21.26 -23.65 28.73
N ILE A 190 20.28 -24.16 27.97
CA ILE A 190 20.51 -24.66 26.61
C ILE A 190 21.14 -23.59 25.71
N PHE A 191 20.70 -22.33 25.79
CA PHE A 191 21.22 -21.25 24.95
C PHE A 191 22.58 -20.71 25.40
N ASN A 192 22.95 -20.94 26.67
CA ASN A 192 24.30 -20.64 27.16
C ASN A 192 25.31 -21.69 26.65
N ALA A 193 24.90 -22.96 26.60
CA ALA A 193 25.73 -24.05 26.12
C ALA A 193 25.77 -24.14 24.58
N HIS A 194 24.65 -23.81 23.94
CA HIS A 194 24.40 -23.91 22.51
C HIS A 194 23.60 -22.68 22.04
N PRO A 195 24.26 -21.57 21.69
CA PRO A 195 23.56 -20.37 21.19
C PRO A 195 22.68 -20.61 19.96
N ASP A 196 22.98 -21.65 19.19
CA ASP A 196 22.31 -22.15 17.99
C ASP A 196 21.45 -23.41 18.27
N ALA A 197 20.95 -23.56 19.51
CA ALA A 197 20.16 -24.73 19.91
C ALA A 197 18.85 -24.94 19.13
N LEU A 198 18.37 -23.94 18.39
CA LEU A 198 17.17 -24.05 17.55
C LEU A 198 17.53 -24.55 16.15
N ASN A 199 16.72 -25.46 15.62
CA ASN A 199 16.88 -25.99 14.28
C ASN A 199 16.24 -25.04 13.25
N CYS A 200 17.09 -24.35 12.49
CA CYS A 200 16.70 -23.42 11.43
C CYS A 200 16.92 -23.99 10.03
N ASP A 201 17.53 -25.18 9.92
CA ASP A 201 17.96 -25.80 8.65
C ASP A 201 16.79 -26.30 7.78
N VAL A 202 15.55 -26.21 8.27
CA VAL A 202 14.33 -26.67 7.59
C VAL A 202 13.53 -25.50 7.02
N GLU A 203 13.98 -24.25 7.19
CA GLU A 203 13.27 -23.09 6.61
C GLU A 203 13.50 -22.99 5.10
N CYS A 204 12.39 -23.00 4.35
CA CYS A 204 12.41 -22.78 2.90
C CYS A 204 11.91 -21.35 2.63
N PRO A 205 12.72 -20.49 1.98
CA PRO A 205 12.33 -19.09 1.80
C PRO A 205 11.10 -19.01 0.91
N LEU A 206 10.09 -18.30 1.42
CA LEU A 206 8.90 -17.91 0.70
C LEU A 206 8.89 -16.38 0.58
N THR A 207 8.67 -15.89 -0.63
CA THR A 207 8.47 -14.47 -0.88
C THR A 207 7.35 -14.27 -1.90
N ILE A 208 6.60 -13.17 -1.77
CA ILE A 208 5.60 -12.74 -2.76
C ILE A 208 6.11 -11.51 -3.55
N GLY A 209 7.27 -10.97 -3.18
CA GLY A 209 7.80 -9.71 -3.69
C GLY A 209 7.60 -8.53 -2.73
N PRO A 210 8.03 -7.32 -3.12
CA PRO A 210 7.85 -6.09 -2.35
C PRO A 210 6.41 -5.57 -2.44
N ASP A 211 6.02 -4.68 -1.53
CA ASP A 211 4.73 -3.97 -1.56
C ASP A 211 4.45 -3.29 -2.89
N ILE A 212 3.17 -3.27 -3.29
CA ILE A 212 2.73 -2.75 -4.59
C ILE A 212 1.71 -1.64 -4.37
N GLN A 213 1.89 -0.52 -5.07
CA GLN A 213 0.90 0.54 -5.17
C GLN A 213 0.25 0.49 -6.56
N LEU A 214 -1.08 0.35 -6.62
CA LEU A 214 -1.85 0.22 -7.85
C LEU A 214 -2.44 1.56 -8.29
N CYS A 215 -2.41 1.84 -9.59
CA CYS A 215 -3.19 2.93 -10.17
C CYS A 215 -4.69 2.60 -10.18
N PRO A 216 -5.59 3.60 -10.24
CA PRO A 216 -7.03 3.35 -10.32
C PRO A 216 -7.39 2.39 -11.47
N GLY A 217 -8.08 1.30 -11.15
CA GLY A 217 -8.50 0.28 -12.11
C GLY A 217 -7.41 -0.70 -12.55
N GLN A 218 -6.18 -0.57 -12.05
CA GLN A 218 -5.11 -1.52 -12.33
C GLN A 218 -5.32 -2.84 -11.56
N THR A 219 -4.79 -3.93 -12.14
CA THR A 219 -4.68 -5.23 -11.46
C THR A 219 -3.22 -5.67 -11.48
N THR A 220 -2.82 -6.51 -10.51
CA THR A 220 -1.49 -7.13 -10.48
C THR A 220 -1.60 -8.61 -10.13
N THR A 221 -0.57 -9.37 -10.50
CA THR A 221 -0.45 -10.79 -10.18
C THR A 221 0.52 -10.97 -9.03
N LEU A 222 0.04 -11.51 -7.90
CA LEU A 222 0.88 -11.94 -6.80
C LEU A 222 1.31 -13.38 -7.05
N THR A 223 2.59 -13.70 -6.81
CA THR A 223 3.15 -15.05 -7.04
C THR A 223 3.99 -15.48 -5.85
N ALA A 224 3.59 -16.58 -5.20
CA ALA A 224 4.34 -17.20 -4.13
C ALA A 224 5.60 -17.89 -4.70
N SER A 225 6.75 -17.23 -4.56
CA SER A 225 8.02 -17.71 -5.10
C SER A 225 8.62 -18.78 -4.21
N ILE A 226 8.24 -20.04 -4.46
CA ILE A 226 8.75 -21.21 -3.77
C ILE A 226 8.72 -22.45 -4.69
N SER A 227 9.84 -23.14 -4.81
CA SER A 227 9.94 -24.35 -5.66
C SER A 227 9.55 -25.61 -4.88
N GLY A 228 8.72 -26.45 -5.51
CA GLY A 228 8.32 -27.76 -4.97
C GLY A 228 7.22 -27.71 -3.91
N ALA A 229 6.56 -26.57 -3.70
CA ALA A 229 5.37 -26.52 -2.86
C ALA A 229 4.19 -27.27 -3.51
N THR A 230 3.40 -27.94 -2.68
CA THR A 230 2.28 -28.80 -3.09
C THR A 230 0.92 -28.15 -2.83
N SER A 231 0.88 -27.10 -2.01
CA SER A 231 -0.36 -26.37 -1.69
C SER A 231 -0.09 -24.90 -1.43
N TYR A 232 -1.06 -24.06 -1.77
CA TYR A 232 -1.11 -22.61 -1.59
C TYR A 232 -2.48 -22.25 -0.99
N SER A 233 -2.49 -21.46 0.07
CA SER A 233 -3.69 -20.89 0.67
C SER A 233 -3.49 -19.39 0.79
N TRP A 234 -4.36 -18.62 0.12
CA TRP A 234 -4.29 -17.17 0.09
C TRP A 234 -5.38 -16.57 0.99
N SER A 235 -5.07 -15.45 1.63
CA SER A 235 -6.05 -14.63 2.34
C SER A 235 -5.77 -13.15 2.13
N SER A 236 -6.79 -12.32 2.34
CA SER A 236 -6.65 -10.87 2.40
C SER A 236 -7.21 -10.33 3.72
N SER A 237 -6.66 -9.22 4.20
CA SER A 237 -7.13 -8.54 5.41
C SER A 237 -8.55 -7.98 5.28
N ILE A 238 -9.10 -7.89 4.07
CA ILE A 238 -10.42 -7.31 3.79
C ILE A 238 -11.47 -8.39 3.50
N ALA A 239 -11.17 -9.31 2.57
CA ALA A 239 -12.11 -10.34 2.13
C ALA A 239 -11.95 -11.68 2.86
N GLY A 240 -10.91 -11.84 3.69
CA GLY A 240 -10.59 -13.11 4.34
C GLY A 240 -10.01 -14.13 3.35
N PRO A 241 -10.30 -15.44 3.50
CA PRO A 241 -9.77 -16.49 2.64
C PRO A 241 -10.12 -16.31 1.16
N ILE A 242 -9.14 -16.51 0.27
CA ILE A 242 -9.30 -16.50 -1.18
C ILE A 242 -9.31 -17.96 -1.66
N LEU A 243 -10.43 -18.39 -2.24
CA LEU A 243 -10.62 -19.76 -2.70
C LEU A 243 -9.67 -20.11 -3.85
N GLY A 244 -8.93 -21.20 -3.70
CA GLY A 244 -8.05 -21.74 -4.73
C GLY A 244 -6.82 -22.41 -4.14
N ASN A 245 -6.04 -23.07 -5.00
CA ASN A 245 -4.75 -23.67 -4.66
C ASN A 245 -3.76 -23.39 -5.80
N THR A 246 -3.58 -22.11 -6.13
CA THR A 246 -2.69 -21.67 -7.19
C THR A 246 -1.50 -20.91 -6.62
N GLN A 247 -0.36 -21.07 -7.26
CA GLN A 247 0.87 -20.34 -6.91
C GLN A 247 0.71 -18.83 -7.07
N SER A 248 -0.20 -18.40 -7.95
CA SER A 248 -0.45 -17.00 -8.24
C SER A 248 -1.94 -16.66 -8.15
N ILE A 249 -2.22 -15.41 -7.76
CA ILE A 249 -3.56 -14.81 -7.75
C ILE A 249 -3.51 -13.42 -8.42
N ASN A 250 -4.61 -13.01 -9.04
CA ASN A 250 -4.78 -11.65 -9.54
C ASN A 250 -5.57 -10.82 -8.53
N VAL A 251 -5.09 -9.62 -8.25
CA VAL A 251 -5.67 -8.72 -7.25
C VAL A 251 -5.83 -7.31 -7.81
N SER A 252 -6.84 -6.60 -7.33
CA SER A 252 -7.17 -5.24 -7.75
C SER A 252 -7.64 -4.33 -6.61
N THR A 253 -7.68 -4.86 -5.39
CA THR A 253 -8.14 -4.15 -4.20
C THR A 253 -6.99 -3.99 -3.22
N GLU A 254 -6.95 -2.85 -2.53
CA GLU A 254 -6.02 -2.62 -1.45
C GLU A 254 -6.27 -3.55 -0.25
N GLY A 255 -5.22 -3.79 0.52
CA GLY A 255 -5.23 -4.69 1.67
C GLY A 255 -3.92 -5.45 1.80
N ILE A 256 -3.77 -6.15 2.92
CA ILE A 256 -2.65 -7.06 3.14
C ILE A 256 -3.05 -8.42 2.59
N TYR A 257 -2.24 -8.98 1.70
CA TYR A 257 -2.42 -10.34 1.17
C TYR A 257 -1.39 -11.24 1.79
N THR A 258 -1.82 -12.40 2.28
CA THR A 258 -0.96 -13.39 2.92
C THR A 258 -1.08 -14.73 2.19
N VAL A 259 0.04 -15.42 2.00
CA VAL A 259 0.05 -16.79 1.48
C VAL A 259 0.72 -17.75 2.47
N SER A 260 0.03 -18.85 2.74
CA SER A 260 0.57 -20.02 3.41
C SER A 260 0.79 -21.13 2.38
N VAL A 261 1.89 -21.84 2.48
CA VAL A 261 2.27 -22.89 1.52
C VAL A 261 2.71 -24.14 2.24
N ILE A 262 2.30 -25.29 1.70
CA ILE A 262 2.77 -26.59 2.17
C ILE A 262 3.83 -27.08 1.20
N LYS A 263 5.02 -27.37 1.72
CA LYS A 263 6.09 -28.06 1.00
C LYS A 263 6.62 -29.20 1.88
N PRO A 264 6.45 -30.47 1.45
CA PRO A 264 6.98 -31.60 2.21
C PRO A 264 8.48 -31.45 2.49
N GLY A 265 8.89 -31.67 3.74
CA GLY A 265 10.28 -31.57 4.17
C GLY A 265 10.80 -30.15 4.42
N CYS A 266 9.93 -29.15 4.38
CA CYS A 266 10.26 -27.76 4.74
C CYS A 266 9.27 -27.23 5.79
N ILE A 267 9.74 -26.28 6.59
CA ILE A 267 8.90 -25.36 7.36
C ILE A 267 8.91 -24.02 6.63
N ILE A 268 7.75 -23.40 6.49
CA ILE A 268 7.61 -22.15 5.74
C ILE A 268 6.73 -21.21 6.56
N ASN A 269 7.29 -20.07 6.93
CA ASN A 269 6.50 -18.99 7.50
C ASN A 269 5.64 -18.35 6.40
N PRO A 270 4.37 -18.02 6.68
CA PRO A 270 3.54 -17.32 5.70
C PRO A 270 4.19 -15.99 5.30
N ALA A 271 4.03 -15.64 4.02
CA ALA A 271 4.54 -14.38 3.49
C ALA A 271 3.36 -13.43 3.30
N SER A 272 3.60 -12.14 3.53
CA SER A 272 2.60 -11.08 3.36
C SER A 272 3.15 -9.96 2.48
N ILE A 273 2.25 -9.29 1.78
CA ILE A 273 2.52 -8.12 0.95
C ILE A 273 1.38 -7.10 1.13
N GLN A 274 1.71 -5.82 1.19
CA GLN A 274 0.73 -4.75 1.22
C GLN A 274 0.41 -4.26 -0.19
N ILE A 275 -0.87 -4.25 -0.53
CA ILE A 275 -1.40 -3.59 -1.72
C ILE A 275 -2.07 -2.29 -1.29
N THR A 276 -1.65 -1.19 -1.89
CA THR A 276 -2.26 0.13 -1.67
C THR A 276 -2.78 0.68 -2.98
N ASN A 277 -3.84 1.49 -2.92
CA ASN A 277 -4.27 2.25 -4.08
C ASN A 277 -3.56 3.61 -4.09
N TYR A 278 -3.07 3.99 -5.26
CA TYR A 278 -2.59 5.34 -5.49
C TYR A 278 -3.77 6.31 -5.51
N VAL A 279 -3.72 7.29 -4.62
CA VAL A 279 -4.69 8.39 -4.62
C VAL A 279 -4.25 9.38 -5.68
N THR A 280 -5.02 9.48 -6.76
CA THR A 280 -4.72 10.43 -7.84
C THR A 280 -4.79 11.86 -7.32
N PRO A 281 -3.77 12.69 -7.58
CA PRO A 281 -3.80 14.11 -7.28
C PRO A 281 -4.98 14.78 -7.97
N SER A 282 -5.54 15.79 -7.33
CA SER A 282 -6.69 16.55 -7.85
C SER A 282 -6.26 17.50 -8.96
N LEU A 283 -6.06 16.95 -10.17
CA LEU A 283 -5.83 17.72 -11.38
C LEU A 283 -7.09 18.50 -11.79
N ASN A 284 -6.89 19.60 -12.51
CA ASN A 284 -8.00 20.32 -13.12
C ASN A 284 -8.41 19.65 -14.45
N PHE A 285 -9.55 18.95 -14.44
CA PHE A 285 -10.13 18.32 -15.63
C PHE A 285 -11.16 19.18 -16.35
N SER A 286 -11.37 20.44 -15.93
CA SER A 286 -12.13 21.39 -16.75
C SER A 286 -11.34 21.61 -18.04
N PRO A 287 -11.88 21.26 -19.23
CA PRO A 287 -11.09 21.17 -20.46
C PRO A 287 -10.28 22.45 -20.68
N PRO A 288 -8.95 22.42 -20.50
CA PRO A 288 -8.15 23.59 -20.77
C PRO A 288 -8.27 23.93 -22.26
N GLN A 289 -8.34 25.22 -22.56
CA GLN A 289 -8.29 25.72 -23.93
C GLN A 289 -7.05 26.59 -24.08
N ILE A 290 -6.40 26.53 -25.24
CA ILE A 290 -5.40 27.52 -25.63
C ILE A 290 -6.00 28.33 -26.76
N ASN A 291 -6.21 29.61 -26.50
CA ASN A 291 -6.76 30.56 -27.46
C ASN A 291 -5.62 31.44 -27.99
N ILE A 292 -5.49 31.52 -29.31
CA ILE A 292 -4.59 32.48 -29.97
C ILE A 292 -5.39 33.41 -30.89
N CYS A 293 -4.98 34.68 -30.96
CA CYS A 293 -5.53 35.68 -31.87
C CYS A 293 -4.41 36.06 -32.86
N SER A 294 -4.16 35.22 -33.86
CA SER A 294 -3.04 35.35 -34.80
C SER A 294 -3.40 34.73 -36.15
N PRO A 295 -2.86 35.22 -37.28
CA PRO A 295 -2.99 34.51 -38.55
C PRO A 295 -2.16 33.21 -38.56
N GLN A 296 -1.29 33.01 -37.56
CA GLN A 296 -0.47 31.82 -37.40
C GLN A 296 -1.22 30.74 -36.62
N SER A 297 -0.93 29.48 -36.94
CA SER A 297 -1.54 28.29 -36.34
C SER A 297 -0.60 27.59 -35.35
N THR A 298 0.25 28.36 -34.65
CA THR A 298 1.29 27.88 -33.72
C THR A 298 0.89 28.12 -32.27
N PHE A 299 1.01 27.10 -31.44
CA PHE A 299 0.60 27.09 -30.03
C PHE A 299 1.77 26.71 -29.11
N ASN A 300 1.82 27.35 -27.95
CA ASN A 300 2.62 26.87 -26.82
C ASN A 300 1.74 26.00 -25.90
N LEU A 301 1.83 24.68 -26.08
CA LEU A 301 1.07 23.68 -25.32
C LEU A 301 1.40 23.70 -23.82
N THR A 302 2.58 24.18 -23.43
CA THR A 302 3.00 24.25 -22.03
C THR A 302 2.36 25.38 -21.24
N SER A 303 1.61 26.26 -21.91
CA SER A 303 0.95 27.40 -21.27
C SER A 303 -0.10 27.00 -20.24
N ASN A 304 -0.68 25.79 -20.35
CA ASN A 304 -1.71 25.28 -19.44
C ASN A 304 -1.18 24.36 -18.33
N ASN A 305 0.13 24.12 -18.22
CA ASN A 305 0.68 23.19 -17.23
C ASN A 305 0.30 23.57 -15.79
N SER A 306 0.44 24.84 -15.43
CA SER A 306 0.07 25.32 -14.09
C SER A 306 -1.42 25.19 -13.81
N ASN A 307 -2.27 25.34 -14.83
CA ASN A 307 -3.71 25.19 -14.71
C ASN A 307 -4.09 23.73 -14.47
N VAL A 308 -3.53 22.81 -15.27
CA VAL A 308 -3.76 21.36 -15.17
C VAL A 308 -3.30 20.83 -13.81
N LEU A 309 -2.15 21.30 -13.33
CA LEU A 309 -1.61 20.94 -12.02
C LEU A 309 -2.40 21.53 -10.84
N ASN A 310 -3.27 22.53 -11.05
CA ASN A 310 -4.15 23.06 -10.01
C ASN A 310 -3.45 23.40 -8.68
N GLY A 311 -2.26 24.01 -8.75
CA GLY A 311 -1.46 24.37 -7.57
C GLY A 311 -0.54 23.26 -7.02
N LEU A 312 -0.53 22.07 -7.63
CA LEU A 312 0.45 21.02 -7.34
C LEU A 312 1.85 21.45 -7.79
N ASN A 313 2.87 20.93 -7.11
CA ASN A 313 4.27 21.26 -7.38
C ASN A 313 4.74 20.66 -8.72
N PRO A 314 5.14 21.47 -9.72
CA PRO A 314 5.51 20.96 -11.04
C PRO A 314 6.72 20.02 -11.06
N SER A 315 7.58 20.02 -10.02
CA SER A 315 8.72 19.09 -9.97
C SER A 315 8.31 17.65 -9.71
N ASP A 316 7.08 17.41 -9.27
CA ASP A 316 6.59 16.08 -8.91
C ASP A 316 5.90 15.39 -10.08
N PHE A 317 5.80 16.07 -11.24
CA PHE A 317 5.07 15.60 -12.41
C PHE A 317 5.89 15.70 -13.68
N GLU A 318 5.80 14.68 -14.51
CA GLU A 318 6.19 14.72 -15.92
C GLU A 318 4.95 14.96 -16.78
N ILE A 319 5.01 15.98 -17.65
CA ILE A 319 3.91 16.32 -18.57
C ILE A 319 4.40 16.17 -20.01
N THR A 320 3.74 15.29 -20.77
CA THR A 320 3.96 15.10 -22.21
C THR A 320 2.64 15.32 -22.99
N TYR A 321 2.73 15.57 -24.29
CA TYR A 321 1.58 15.90 -25.14
C TYR A 321 1.46 14.94 -26.30
N HIS A 322 0.23 14.58 -26.65
CA HIS A 322 -0.06 13.49 -27.58
C HIS A 322 -1.25 13.82 -28.47
N LEU A 323 -1.29 13.23 -29.65
CA LEU A 323 -2.41 13.40 -30.60
C LEU A 323 -3.62 12.53 -30.27
N THR A 324 -3.41 11.43 -29.55
CA THR A 324 -4.47 10.50 -29.16
C THR A 324 -4.43 10.22 -27.67
N SER A 325 -5.58 9.87 -27.10
CA SER A 325 -5.66 9.45 -25.69
C SER A 325 -4.90 8.14 -25.44
N SER A 326 -4.84 7.24 -26.43
CA SER A 326 -4.10 5.97 -26.34
C SER A 326 -2.60 6.20 -26.24
N ASP A 327 -2.07 7.11 -27.06
CA ASP A 327 -0.67 7.52 -26.99
C ASP A 327 -0.36 8.17 -25.63
N ALA A 328 -1.25 9.04 -25.13
CA ALA A 328 -1.10 9.65 -23.82
C ALA A 328 -1.09 8.61 -22.67
N MET A 329 -2.02 7.65 -22.66
CA MET A 329 -2.09 6.60 -21.62
C MET A 329 -0.86 5.70 -21.62
N SER A 330 -0.26 5.45 -22.79
CA SER A 330 0.91 4.58 -22.94
C SER A 330 2.24 5.34 -23.00
N ASN A 331 2.21 6.67 -22.89
CA ASN A 331 3.34 7.57 -23.11
C ASN A 331 4.07 7.33 -24.46
N ALA A 332 3.34 6.92 -25.50
CA ALA A 332 3.88 6.66 -26.83
C ALA A 332 3.82 7.92 -27.70
N ASN A 333 4.76 8.08 -28.64
CA ASN A 333 4.72 9.15 -29.67
C ASN A 333 4.50 10.60 -29.15
N PRO A 334 5.26 11.07 -28.14
CA PRO A 334 5.09 12.43 -27.63
C PRO A 334 5.40 13.49 -28.68
N ILE A 335 4.66 14.60 -28.66
CA ILE A 335 4.91 15.79 -29.47
C ILE A 335 6.26 16.39 -29.04
N THR A 336 7.21 16.47 -29.98
CA THR A 336 8.61 16.83 -29.71
C THR A 336 8.87 18.33 -29.50
N ASN A 337 7.99 19.20 -30.00
CA ASN A 337 8.12 20.65 -29.87
C ASN A 337 6.85 21.29 -29.28
N PRO A 338 6.55 21.05 -27.99
CA PRO A 338 5.30 21.50 -27.37
C PRO A 338 5.23 23.03 -27.21
N THR A 339 6.35 23.75 -27.23
CA THR A 339 6.35 25.21 -27.09
C THR A 339 6.05 25.96 -28.38
N ASN A 340 6.12 25.27 -29.53
CA ASN A 340 5.87 25.84 -30.86
C ASN A 340 5.17 24.82 -31.79
N TYR A 341 4.06 24.25 -31.32
CA TYR A 341 3.33 23.21 -32.05
C TYR A 341 2.36 23.82 -33.06
N THR A 342 2.37 23.35 -34.31
CA THR A 342 1.48 23.85 -35.38
C THR A 342 0.28 22.95 -35.56
N ALA A 343 -0.94 23.49 -35.47
CA ALA A 343 -2.18 22.72 -35.58
C ALA A 343 -3.34 23.51 -36.20
N PRO A 344 -4.27 22.86 -36.92
CA PRO A 344 -5.53 23.49 -37.33
C PRO A 344 -6.37 23.98 -36.16
N ASN A 345 -7.29 24.91 -36.43
CA ASN A 345 -8.30 25.32 -35.46
C ASN A 345 -9.13 24.12 -34.99
N ASN A 346 -9.50 24.11 -33.71
CA ASN A 346 -10.30 23.06 -33.07
C ASN A 346 -9.59 21.69 -33.01
N THR A 347 -8.25 21.69 -32.92
CA THR A 347 -7.48 20.46 -32.68
C THR A 347 -7.51 20.10 -31.19
N THR A 348 -7.77 18.84 -30.86
CA THR A 348 -7.64 18.32 -29.49
C THR A 348 -6.27 17.68 -29.29
N ILE A 349 -5.62 18.02 -28.17
CA ILE A 349 -4.35 17.45 -27.71
C ILE A 349 -4.59 16.78 -26.36
N TYR A 350 -3.93 15.65 -26.12
CA TYR A 350 -4.02 14.91 -24.88
C TYR A 350 -2.73 15.08 -24.09
N LEU A 351 -2.84 15.60 -22.88
CA LEU A 351 -1.73 15.70 -21.93
C LEU A 351 -1.66 14.39 -21.17
N SER A 352 -0.47 13.78 -21.13
CA SER A 352 -0.13 12.74 -20.16
C SER A 352 0.54 13.40 -18.98
N VAL A 353 -0.03 13.25 -17.79
CA VAL A 353 0.48 13.79 -16.53
C VAL A 353 0.83 12.61 -15.63
N VAL A 354 2.12 12.38 -15.44
CA VAL A 354 2.67 11.26 -14.65
C VAL A 354 3.25 11.80 -13.35
N ASP A 355 2.80 11.30 -12.20
CA ASP A 355 3.46 11.58 -10.91
C ASP A 355 4.73 10.71 -10.80
N ILE A 356 5.89 11.34 -10.86
CA ILE A 356 7.20 10.68 -10.87
C ILE A 356 7.70 10.29 -9.47
N ASN A 357 7.03 10.76 -8.43
CA ASN A 357 7.34 10.44 -7.03
C ASN A 357 6.36 9.41 -6.43
N GLY A 358 5.23 9.16 -7.11
CA GLY A 358 4.21 8.18 -6.73
C GLY A 358 4.32 6.84 -7.47
N ALA A 359 3.17 6.20 -7.69
CA ALA A 359 3.06 4.92 -8.41
C ALA A 359 3.26 5.03 -9.94
N ASN A 360 3.76 6.17 -10.45
CA ASN A 360 3.87 6.47 -11.88
C ASN A 360 2.54 6.35 -12.64
N CYS A 361 1.42 6.68 -11.98
CA CYS A 361 0.11 6.65 -12.59
C CYS A 361 -0.04 7.76 -13.63
N THR A 362 -0.50 7.38 -14.82
CA THR A 362 -0.74 8.32 -15.92
C THR A 362 -2.16 8.86 -15.86
N ASN A 363 -2.30 10.17 -15.74
CA ASN A 363 -3.57 10.88 -15.92
C ASN A 363 -3.61 11.50 -17.32
N VAL A 364 -4.74 11.34 -18.01
CA VAL A 364 -4.92 11.91 -19.34
C VAL A 364 -5.91 13.06 -19.29
N VAL A 365 -5.47 14.24 -19.72
CA VAL A 365 -6.28 15.46 -19.76
C VAL A 365 -6.43 15.94 -21.21
N PRO A 366 -7.64 16.03 -21.77
CA PRO A 366 -7.86 16.59 -23.10
C PRO A 366 -7.82 18.13 -23.06
N MET A 367 -7.21 18.74 -24.08
CA MET A 367 -7.09 20.19 -24.27
C MET A 367 -7.47 20.55 -25.70
N THR A 368 -8.19 21.65 -25.91
CA THR A 368 -8.57 22.11 -27.27
C THR A 368 -7.81 23.38 -27.66
N LEU A 369 -7.29 23.39 -28.89
CA LEU A 369 -6.58 24.52 -29.49
C LEU A 369 -7.56 25.35 -30.33
N ILE A 370 -7.70 26.62 -30.01
CA ILE A 370 -8.64 27.54 -30.66
C ILE A 370 -7.88 28.71 -31.28
N ILE A 371 -8.14 28.96 -32.56
CA ILE A 371 -7.67 30.13 -33.30
C ILE A 371 -8.85 31.09 -33.44
N ASN A 372 -8.75 32.23 -32.77
CA ASN A 372 -9.72 33.31 -32.89
C ASN A 372 -9.37 34.16 -34.12
N PRO A 373 -10.35 34.47 -34.98
CA PRO A 373 -10.13 35.33 -36.14
C PRO A 373 -9.68 36.72 -35.71
N LEU A 374 -8.69 37.30 -36.39
CA LEU A 374 -8.30 38.69 -36.19
C LEU A 374 -9.44 39.63 -36.59
N SER A 375 -9.61 40.73 -35.86
CA SER A 375 -10.50 41.82 -36.27
C SER A 375 -9.90 42.57 -37.45
N ASP A 376 -10.71 42.81 -38.47
CA ASP A 376 -10.43 43.59 -39.66
C ASP A 376 -11.49 44.70 -39.83
N ALA A 377 -11.15 45.75 -40.57
CA ALA A 377 -12.01 46.90 -40.80
C ALA A 377 -11.93 47.36 -42.26
N VAL A 378 -13.08 47.42 -42.92
CA VAL A 378 -13.24 47.97 -44.27
C VAL A 378 -13.97 49.31 -44.18
N VAL A 379 -13.50 50.30 -44.93
CA VAL A 379 -14.20 51.59 -45.11
C VAL A 379 -14.71 51.69 -46.54
N SER A 380 -15.97 52.11 -46.72
CA SER A 380 -16.59 52.32 -48.03
C SER A 380 -17.45 53.58 -48.05
N GLY A 381 -17.68 54.17 -49.23
CA GLY A 381 -18.46 55.41 -49.38
C GLY A 381 -17.88 56.35 -50.43
N THR A 382 -18.48 57.54 -50.59
CA THR A 382 -18.02 58.57 -51.53
C THR A 382 -16.94 59.47 -50.90
N ALA A 383 -15.76 59.53 -51.52
CA ALA A 383 -14.59 60.28 -51.00
C ALA A 383 -14.43 61.69 -51.61
N THR A 384 -15.25 62.05 -52.60
CA THR A 384 -15.19 63.36 -53.25
C THR A 384 -16.59 63.92 -53.43
N VAL A 385 -16.80 65.09 -52.84
CA VAL A 385 -18.03 65.85 -52.94
C VAL A 385 -17.70 67.26 -53.41
N ASN A 386 -18.57 67.87 -54.21
CA ASN A 386 -18.38 69.24 -54.65
C ASN A 386 -18.46 70.19 -53.45
N LEU A 387 -17.76 71.32 -53.54
CA LEU A 387 -17.87 72.37 -52.52
C LEU A 387 -19.35 72.77 -52.36
N ASN A 388 -19.84 72.72 -51.12
CA ASN A 388 -21.23 73.01 -50.70
C ASN A 388 -22.31 71.96 -51.05
N SER A 389 -21.96 70.73 -51.45
CA SER A 389 -22.96 69.65 -51.57
C SER A 389 -23.26 68.98 -50.20
N SER A 390 -24.26 68.10 -50.18
CA SER A 390 -24.56 67.27 -49.00
C SER A 390 -23.35 66.44 -48.55
N SER A 391 -23.20 66.26 -47.23
CA SER A 391 -22.14 65.43 -46.65
C SER A 391 -22.21 64.00 -47.21
N PRO A 392 -21.06 63.40 -47.58
CA PRO A 392 -21.02 62.01 -48.01
C PRO A 392 -21.33 61.08 -46.84
N SER A 393 -21.90 59.90 -47.14
CA SER A 393 -22.01 58.81 -46.18
C SER A 393 -20.77 57.91 -46.30
N VAL A 394 -20.14 57.63 -45.17
CA VAL A 394 -19.03 56.69 -45.05
C VAL A 394 -19.49 55.56 -44.13
N THR A 395 -19.33 54.33 -44.58
CA THR A 395 -19.67 53.12 -43.82
C THR A 395 -18.38 52.42 -43.42
N PHE A 396 -18.22 52.20 -42.12
CA PHE A 396 -17.20 51.30 -41.59
C PHE A 396 -17.83 49.92 -41.43
N THR A 397 -17.10 48.87 -41.76
CA THR A 397 -17.56 47.49 -41.59
C THR A 397 -16.45 46.68 -40.96
N GLY A 398 -16.70 46.18 -39.76
CA GLY A 398 -15.84 45.25 -39.05
C GLY A 398 -16.05 43.83 -39.56
N SER A 399 -15.01 43.02 -39.52
CA SER A 399 -15.12 41.57 -39.75
C SER A 399 -14.07 40.84 -38.90
N GLY A 400 -14.28 39.56 -38.61
CA GLY A 400 -13.41 38.82 -37.67
C GLY A 400 -13.43 39.39 -36.24
N GLY A 401 -12.80 38.72 -35.27
CA GLY A 401 -12.94 39.09 -33.86
C GLY A 401 -14.39 38.97 -33.33
N VAL A 402 -14.70 39.71 -32.25
CA VAL A 402 -16.02 39.70 -31.58
C VAL A 402 -16.53 41.14 -31.49
N ALA A 403 -17.74 41.41 -32.00
CA ALA A 403 -18.39 42.72 -31.91
C ALA A 403 -18.70 43.10 -30.44
N PRO A 404 -18.77 44.39 -30.08
CA PRO A 404 -18.80 45.58 -30.94
C PRO A 404 -17.41 45.99 -31.49
N TYR A 405 -17.41 46.65 -32.65
CA TYR A 405 -16.19 47.17 -33.29
C TYR A 405 -16.05 48.67 -33.03
N THR A 406 -14.86 49.12 -32.61
CA THR A 406 -14.53 50.54 -32.51
C THR A 406 -13.58 50.92 -33.64
N PHE A 407 -14.03 51.82 -34.51
CA PHE A 407 -13.24 52.38 -35.60
C PHE A 407 -12.66 53.72 -35.19
N THR A 408 -11.37 53.92 -35.44
CA THR A 408 -10.71 55.23 -35.29
C THR A 408 -10.46 55.80 -36.68
N TYR A 409 -10.92 57.02 -36.95
CA TYR A 409 -10.81 57.68 -38.25
C TYR A 409 -10.48 59.16 -38.10
N ASN A 410 -10.01 59.81 -39.18
CA ASN A 410 -9.88 61.26 -39.25
C ASN A 410 -10.51 61.77 -40.56
N ILE A 411 -10.90 63.04 -40.58
CA ILE A 411 -11.43 63.70 -41.77
C ILE A 411 -10.39 64.72 -42.22
N ASN A 412 -9.90 64.60 -43.46
CA ASN A 412 -8.94 65.51 -44.07
C ASN A 412 -7.68 65.78 -43.22
N GLY A 413 -7.17 64.76 -42.53
CA GLY A 413 -5.99 64.89 -41.65
C GLY A 413 -6.23 65.63 -40.33
N GLY A 414 -7.51 65.87 -39.96
CA GLY A 414 -7.88 66.45 -38.67
C GLY A 414 -7.67 65.50 -37.48
N THR A 415 -8.23 65.87 -36.33
CA THR A 415 -8.12 65.06 -35.10
C THR A 415 -8.78 63.69 -35.26
N SER A 416 -8.20 62.68 -34.61
CA SER A 416 -8.79 61.35 -34.54
C SER A 416 -10.16 61.39 -33.87
N GLN A 417 -11.11 60.70 -34.48
CA GLN A 417 -12.48 60.47 -34.02
C GLN A 417 -12.71 58.98 -33.87
N GLN A 418 -13.69 58.59 -33.07
CA GLN A 418 -14.08 57.19 -32.89
C GLN A 418 -15.57 57.00 -33.10
N ILE A 419 -15.93 55.87 -33.69
CA ILE A 419 -17.30 55.38 -33.78
C ILE A 419 -17.32 53.89 -33.43
N THR A 420 -18.34 53.46 -32.70
CA THR A 420 -18.49 52.07 -32.24
C THR A 420 -19.81 51.50 -32.71
N THR A 421 -19.81 50.27 -33.21
CA THR A 421 -21.05 49.57 -33.57
C THR A 421 -21.89 49.30 -32.31
N THR A 422 -23.20 49.48 -32.39
CA THR A 422 -24.11 49.18 -31.27
C THR A 422 -24.58 47.73 -31.30
N THR A 423 -24.83 47.19 -32.50
CA THR A 423 -25.07 45.76 -32.78
C THR A 423 -24.55 45.45 -34.19
N GLY A 424 -24.14 44.20 -34.45
CA GLY A 424 -23.64 43.80 -35.76
C GLY A 424 -22.27 44.39 -36.09
N ASN A 425 -21.98 44.50 -37.39
CA ASN A 425 -20.64 44.73 -37.90
C ASN A 425 -20.46 46.03 -38.68
N SER A 426 -21.45 46.90 -38.79
CA SER A 426 -21.35 48.19 -39.52
C SER A 426 -22.09 49.32 -38.86
#